data_AF-A0A1T4SKN9-F1
#
_entry.id   AF-A0A1T4SKN9-F1
#
_cell.length_a   1.000
_cell.length_b   1.000
_cell.length_c   1.000
_cell.angle_alpha   90.00
_cell.angle_beta   90.00
_cell.angle_gamma   90.00
#
_symmetry.space_group_name_H-M   'P 1'
#
loop_
_entity.id
_entity.type
_entity.pdbx_description
1 polymer ?
#
loop_
_entity_poly.entity_id
_entity_poly.type
_entity_poly.pdbx_seq_one_letter_code
_entity_poly.pdbx_strand_id
1 'polypeptide(L)'
;MARKVFYSFHYKRDAWRAAQVRNSNVIADEDEYGVIDSVDWETIERQGDAAIKRWINDQLKDTSVTVVLIGAETAERDWVDYEIRKSWERGNALVGVRIHAMKNQDRETDAPGANPFAAMKLTDGTPLSSIVKMYDWVSDDGRGNLGDWVEEAYEARDAYDGETNLMKAEVAAPFIRSTPVPEPAVLPAAEPAVIRKPAEPWAR
;
A
#
# COMPACT_ATOMS: atom_id res chain seq x y z
N MET A 1 -23.48 -13.32 -11.35
CA MET A 1 -24.08 -12.63 -10.17
C MET A 1 -23.18 -11.45 -9.86
N ALA A 2 -23.70 -10.33 -9.34
CA ALA A 2 -22.83 -9.26 -8.87
C ALA A 2 -21.97 -9.78 -7.70
N ARG A 3 -20.66 -9.52 -7.76
CA ARG A 3 -19.69 -9.96 -6.76
C ARG A 3 -19.41 -8.80 -5.82
N LYS A 4 -19.30 -9.10 -4.53
CA LYS A 4 -18.92 -8.11 -3.52
C LYS A 4 -17.40 -7.95 -3.53
N VAL A 5 -16.94 -6.72 -3.71
CA VAL A 5 -15.55 -6.36 -3.97
C VAL A 5 -14.96 -5.58 -2.81
N PHE A 6 -13.80 -6.01 -2.32
CA PHE A 6 -12.96 -5.22 -1.42
C PHE A 6 -11.87 -4.49 -2.22
N TYR A 7 -11.73 -3.18 -2.03
CA TYR A 7 -10.62 -2.42 -2.62
C TYR A 7 -9.45 -2.29 -1.65
N SER A 8 -8.26 -2.71 -2.09
CA SER A 8 -7.00 -2.54 -1.37
C SER A 8 -6.11 -1.56 -2.12
N PHE A 9 -5.64 -0.50 -1.46
CA PHE A 9 -4.81 0.54 -2.10
C PHE A 9 -4.03 1.38 -1.09
N HIS A 10 -3.08 2.18 -1.57
CA HIS A 10 -2.35 3.11 -0.71
C HIS A 10 -3.17 4.37 -0.43
N TYR A 11 -3.88 4.39 0.70
CA TYR A 11 -4.78 5.50 1.11
C TYR A 11 -4.20 6.91 0.96
N LYS A 12 -2.95 7.14 1.38
CA LYS A 12 -2.38 8.50 1.41
C LYS A 12 -2.05 9.05 0.02
N ARG A 13 -1.65 8.19 -0.93
CA ARG A 13 -1.19 8.61 -2.27
C ARG A 13 -2.23 8.39 -3.36
N ASP A 14 -3.00 7.31 -3.25
CA ASP A 14 -3.82 6.80 -4.34
C ASP A 14 -5.32 6.92 -4.10
N ALA A 15 -5.77 7.51 -2.99
CA ALA A 15 -7.20 7.72 -2.70
C ALA A 15 -7.95 8.44 -3.84
N TRP A 16 -7.32 9.44 -4.47
CA TRP A 16 -7.94 10.14 -5.60
C TRP A 16 -8.13 9.25 -6.83
N ARG A 17 -7.15 8.39 -7.13
CA ARG A 17 -7.21 7.45 -8.26
C ARG A 17 -8.20 6.32 -7.96
N ALA A 18 -8.19 5.81 -6.73
CA ALA A 18 -9.16 4.83 -6.24
C ALA A 18 -10.60 5.37 -6.33
N ALA A 19 -10.84 6.61 -5.93
CA ALA A 19 -12.15 7.24 -6.06
C ALA A 19 -12.64 7.30 -7.51
N GLN A 20 -11.75 7.53 -8.48
CA GLN A 20 -12.12 7.50 -9.91
C GLN A 20 -12.50 6.10 -10.39
N VAL A 21 -11.81 5.05 -9.91
CA VAL A 21 -12.15 3.66 -10.21
C VAL A 21 -13.53 3.30 -9.68
N ARG A 22 -13.86 3.70 -8.45
CA ARG A 22 -15.15 3.44 -7.81
C ARG A 22 -16.31 4.18 -8.48
N ASN A 23 -16.13 5.49 -8.69
CA ASN A 23 -17.11 6.34 -9.38
C ASN A 23 -17.24 6.02 -10.89
N SER A 24 -16.63 4.94 -11.37
CA SER A 24 -16.83 4.44 -12.72
C SER A 24 -18.19 3.77 -12.90
N ASN A 25 -18.87 3.40 -11.80
CA ASN A 25 -20.15 2.66 -11.74
C ASN A 25 -20.09 1.29 -12.41
N VAL A 26 -18.90 0.67 -12.48
CA VAL A 26 -18.74 -0.69 -13.01
C VAL A 26 -19.16 -1.73 -11.96
N ILE A 27 -18.83 -1.48 -10.69
CA ILE A 27 -19.33 -2.22 -9.53
C ILE A 27 -20.42 -1.36 -8.88
N ALA A 28 -21.48 -1.99 -8.37
CA ALA A 28 -22.54 -1.26 -7.67
C ALA A 28 -22.02 -0.77 -6.31
N ASP A 29 -22.36 0.46 -5.92
CA ASP A 29 -21.88 1.06 -4.66
C ASP A 29 -22.14 0.20 -3.42
N GLU A 30 -23.24 -0.57 -3.40
CA GLU A 30 -23.61 -1.50 -2.31
C GLU A 30 -22.74 -2.76 -2.22
N ASP A 31 -22.02 -3.05 -3.30
CA ASP A 31 -21.10 -4.18 -3.43
C ASP A 31 -19.62 -3.77 -3.25
N GLU A 32 -19.34 -2.50 -2.95
CA GLU A 32 -17.98 -1.98 -2.70
C GLU A 32 -17.63 -1.88 -1.21
N TYR A 33 -16.49 -2.46 -0.82
CA TYR A 33 -16.00 -2.51 0.56
C TYR A 33 -14.53 -2.07 0.64
N GLY A 34 -14.05 -1.79 1.85
CA GLY A 34 -12.64 -1.44 2.07
C GLY A 34 -12.30 0.00 1.73
N VAL A 35 -13.26 0.90 1.81
CA VAL A 35 -13.04 2.33 1.56
C VAL A 35 -13.72 3.15 2.64
N ILE A 36 -12.95 3.99 3.31
CA ILE A 36 -13.42 4.99 4.25
C ILE A 36 -12.80 6.33 3.92
N ASP A 37 -13.38 7.41 4.44
CA ASP A 37 -12.79 8.72 4.29
C ASP A 37 -11.48 8.86 5.09
N SER A 38 -10.69 9.87 4.74
CA SER A 38 -9.37 10.09 5.33
C SER A 38 -9.43 10.41 6.83
N VAL A 39 -10.53 11.00 7.30
CA VAL A 39 -10.72 11.39 8.71
C VAL A 39 -11.00 10.17 9.57
N ASP A 40 -11.89 9.30 9.10
CA ASP A 40 -12.20 8.01 9.72
C ASP A 40 -10.97 7.09 9.70
N TRP A 41 -10.23 7.05 8.59
CA TRP A 41 -8.98 6.30 8.51
C TRP A 41 -7.95 6.79 9.51
N GLU A 42 -7.74 8.10 9.64
CA GLU A 42 -6.80 8.64 10.64
C GLU A 42 -7.25 8.32 12.07
N THR A 43 -8.56 8.29 12.31
CA THR A 43 -9.13 7.93 13.61
C THR A 43 -8.89 6.46 13.96
N ILE A 44 -8.97 5.55 12.97
CA ILE A 44 -8.63 4.14 13.15
C ILE A 44 -7.11 3.96 13.28
N GLU A 45 -6.32 4.69 12.50
CA GLU A 45 -4.84 4.66 12.55
C GLU A 45 -4.34 5.05 13.96
N ARG A 46 -4.96 6.04 14.59
CA ARG A 46 -4.67 6.47 15.97
C ARG A 46 -5.04 5.44 17.04
N GLN A 47 -5.94 4.50 16.75
CA GLN A 47 -6.31 3.41 17.67
C GLN A 47 -5.31 2.24 17.62
N GLY A 48 -4.35 2.29 16.70
CA GLY A 48 -3.25 1.33 16.57
C GLY A 48 -3.59 0.08 15.76
N ASP A 49 -2.57 -0.75 15.55
CA ASP A 49 -2.58 -1.87 14.60
C ASP A 49 -3.73 -2.86 14.81
N ALA A 50 -4.09 -3.13 16.06
CA ALA A 50 -5.18 -4.07 16.38
C ALA A 50 -6.54 -3.55 15.91
N ALA A 51 -6.75 -2.23 15.94
CA ALA A 51 -7.98 -1.61 15.44
C ALA A 51 -8.04 -1.65 13.92
N ILE A 52 -6.93 -1.34 13.25
CA ILE A 52 -6.83 -1.41 11.79
C ILE A 52 -7.08 -2.84 11.31
N LYS A 53 -6.42 -3.84 11.90
CA LYS A 53 -6.65 -5.26 11.55
C LYS A 53 -8.09 -5.67 11.73
N ARG A 54 -8.73 -5.29 12.84
CA ARG A 54 -10.14 -5.61 13.08
C ARG A 54 -11.03 -4.98 12.01
N TRP A 55 -10.83 -3.70 11.72
CA TRP A 55 -11.58 -3.00 10.69
C TRP A 55 -11.43 -3.67 9.31
N ILE A 56 -10.18 -3.97 8.89
CA ILE A 56 -9.91 -4.70 7.63
C ILE A 56 -10.64 -6.05 7.61
N ASN A 57 -10.53 -6.83 8.70
CA ASN A 57 -11.19 -8.13 8.80
C ASN A 57 -12.71 -8.02 8.68
N ASP A 58 -13.29 -6.97 9.27
CA ASP A 58 -14.74 -6.74 9.21
C ASP A 58 -15.18 -6.37 7.80
N GLN A 59 -14.41 -5.52 7.10
CA GLN A 59 -14.69 -5.17 5.70
C GLN A 59 -14.55 -6.36 4.75
N LEU A 60 -13.61 -7.27 5.01
CA LEU A 60 -13.42 -8.45 4.17
C LEU A 60 -14.58 -9.44 4.30
N LYS A 61 -15.24 -9.54 5.47
CA LYS A 61 -16.23 -10.61 5.79
C LYS A 61 -17.27 -10.86 4.70
N ASP A 62 -17.82 -9.79 4.15
CA ASP A 62 -18.92 -9.87 3.19
C ASP A 62 -18.44 -9.85 1.73
N THR A 63 -17.15 -9.97 1.46
CA THR A 63 -16.59 -9.88 0.10
C THR A 63 -16.12 -11.21 -0.44
N SER A 64 -16.22 -11.37 -1.77
CA SER A 64 -15.76 -12.55 -2.50
C SER A 64 -14.52 -12.29 -3.35
N VAL A 65 -14.28 -11.04 -3.73
CA VAL A 65 -13.15 -10.64 -4.58
C VAL A 65 -12.45 -9.43 -3.96
N THR A 66 -11.13 -9.40 -3.99
CA THR A 66 -10.30 -8.27 -3.57
C THR A 66 -9.57 -7.70 -4.78
N VAL A 67 -9.87 -6.43 -5.10
CA VAL A 67 -9.21 -5.66 -6.15
C VAL A 67 -8.10 -4.83 -5.51
N VAL A 68 -6.85 -5.12 -5.86
CA VAL A 68 -5.68 -4.37 -5.41
C VAL A 68 -5.38 -3.28 -6.43
N LEU A 69 -5.54 -2.01 -6.06
CA LEU A 69 -5.22 -0.88 -6.90
C LEU A 69 -3.74 -0.49 -6.70
N ILE A 70 -2.94 -0.77 -7.73
CA ILE A 70 -1.48 -0.70 -7.69
C ILE A 70 -1.01 0.64 -8.24
N GLY A 71 -0.68 1.56 -7.33
CA GLY A 71 0.09 2.77 -7.59
C GLY A 71 1.59 2.52 -7.42
N ALA A 72 2.39 3.59 -7.46
CA ALA A 72 3.85 3.51 -7.43
C ALA A 72 4.41 2.80 -6.18
N GLU A 73 3.79 3.04 -5.02
CA GLU A 73 4.28 2.58 -3.71
C GLU A 73 3.35 1.55 -3.04
N THR A 74 2.29 1.10 -3.72
CA THR A 74 1.29 0.18 -3.13
C THR A 74 1.92 -1.10 -2.59
N ALA A 75 2.91 -1.66 -3.29
CA ALA A 75 3.57 -2.91 -2.90
C ALA A 75 4.45 -2.79 -1.64
N GLU A 76 4.77 -1.58 -1.19
CA GLU A 76 5.61 -1.32 -0.01
C GLU A 76 4.76 -1.11 1.27
N ARG A 77 3.43 -1.19 1.16
CA ARG A 77 2.53 -0.89 2.26
C ARG A 77 2.18 -2.13 3.07
N ASP A 78 2.54 -2.13 4.36
CA ASP A 78 2.24 -3.22 5.30
C ASP A 78 0.75 -3.59 5.34
N TRP A 79 -0.14 -2.59 5.28
CA TRP A 79 -1.58 -2.82 5.29
C TRP A 79 -2.09 -3.48 4.00
N VAL A 80 -1.49 -3.15 2.86
CA VAL A 80 -1.82 -3.81 1.59
C VAL A 80 -1.34 -5.26 1.60
N ASP A 81 -0.12 -5.53 2.10
CA ASP A 81 0.36 -6.91 2.30
C ASP A 81 -0.59 -7.69 3.22
N TYR A 82 -1.00 -7.10 4.34
CA TYR A 82 -1.96 -7.70 5.26
C TYR A 82 -3.33 -7.99 4.60
N GLU A 83 -3.88 -7.02 3.86
CA GLU A 83 -5.15 -7.14 3.15
C GLU A 83 -5.11 -8.27 2.12
N ILE A 84 -4.04 -8.36 1.32
CA ILE A 84 -3.87 -9.41 0.31
C ILE A 84 -3.79 -10.78 0.97
N ARG A 85 -2.91 -10.94 1.97
CA ARG A 85 -2.75 -12.21 2.70
C ARG A 85 -4.07 -12.63 3.31
N LYS A 86 -4.76 -11.71 3.97
CA LYS A 86 -5.99 -12.03 4.67
C LYS A 86 -7.14 -12.35 3.72
N SER A 87 -7.23 -11.66 2.60
CA SER A 87 -8.17 -11.96 1.54
C SER A 87 -7.95 -13.37 1.00
N TRP A 88 -6.70 -13.72 0.69
CA TRP A 88 -6.34 -15.04 0.17
C TRP A 88 -6.65 -16.17 1.16
N GLU A 89 -6.27 -16.00 2.43
CA GLU A 89 -6.57 -16.95 3.53
C GLU A 89 -8.07 -17.20 3.70
N ARG A 90 -8.90 -16.18 3.44
CA ARG A 90 -10.36 -16.30 3.55
C ARG A 90 -11.01 -16.95 2.33
N GLY A 91 -10.24 -17.20 1.27
CA GLY A 91 -10.77 -17.75 0.02
C GLY A 91 -11.25 -16.69 -0.97
N ASN A 92 -11.04 -15.40 -0.71
CA ASN A 92 -11.34 -14.37 -1.70
C ASN A 92 -10.46 -14.58 -2.95
N ALA A 93 -11.05 -14.28 -4.11
CA ALA A 93 -10.27 -14.08 -5.32
C ALA A 93 -9.47 -12.77 -5.23
N LEU A 94 -8.35 -12.71 -5.93
CA LEU A 94 -7.51 -11.53 -6.01
C LEU A 94 -7.39 -11.08 -7.46
N VAL A 95 -7.39 -9.77 -7.68
CA VAL A 95 -7.04 -9.17 -8.97
C VAL A 95 -6.23 -7.90 -8.73
N GLY A 96 -5.17 -7.71 -9.51
CA GLY A 96 -4.38 -6.47 -9.49
C GLY A 96 -4.82 -5.53 -10.61
N VAL A 97 -4.97 -4.24 -10.30
CA VAL A 97 -5.26 -3.21 -11.30
C VAL A 97 -4.28 -2.07 -11.11
N ARG A 98 -3.41 -1.84 -12.09
CA ARG A 98 -2.49 -0.71 -12.08
C ARG A 98 -3.24 0.58 -12.35
N ILE A 99 -3.02 1.57 -11.49
CA ILE A 99 -3.68 2.87 -11.56
C ILE A 99 -2.70 4.03 -11.77
N HIS A 100 -1.40 3.73 -11.91
CA HIS A 100 -0.34 4.74 -12.08
C HIS A 100 -0.57 5.68 -13.29
N ALA A 101 -1.14 5.18 -14.39
CA ALA A 101 -1.46 5.97 -15.57
C ALA A 101 -2.69 6.88 -15.39
N MET A 102 -3.43 6.76 -14.29
CA MET A 102 -4.54 7.65 -13.95
C MET A 102 -4.02 8.97 -13.39
N LYS A 103 -4.70 10.06 -13.74
CA LYS A 103 -4.38 11.39 -13.23
C LYS A 103 -4.81 11.54 -11.76
N ASN A 104 -3.95 12.12 -10.94
CA ASN A 104 -4.30 12.58 -9.59
C ASN A 104 -5.08 13.91 -9.65
N GLN A 105 -5.31 14.54 -8.49
CA GLN A 105 -5.99 15.83 -8.38
C GLN A 105 -5.26 16.95 -9.14
N ASP A 106 -3.93 16.88 -9.23
CA ASP A 106 -3.06 17.85 -9.91
C ASP A 106 -2.89 17.56 -11.41
N ARG A 107 -3.64 16.58 -11.95
CA ARG A 107 -3.62 16.12 -13.34
C ARG A 107 -2.34 15.38 -13.76
N GLU A 108 -1.60 14.85 -12.79
CA GLU A 108 -0.34 14.15 -12.97
C GLU A 108 -0.52 12.62 -12.93
N THR A 109 0.23 11.92 -13.76
CA THR A 109 0.37 10.46 -13.71
C THR A 109 1.57 10.07 -12.85
N ASP A 110 1.66 8.80 -12.49
CA ASP A 110 2.75 8.26 -11.67
C ASP A 110 3.59 7.22 -12.43
N ALA A 111 4.71 6.81 -11.83
CA ALA A 111 5.48 5.68 -12.30
C ALA A 111 4.77 4.35 -11.96
N PRO A 112 4.93 3.29 -12.78
CA PRO A 112 4.38 1.98 -12.48
C PRO A 112 5.02 1.40 -11.21
N GLY A 113 4.20 0.98 -10.26
CA GLY A 113 4.67 0.31 -9.04
C GLY A 113 5.04 -1.15 -9.26
N ALA A 114 5.72 -1.71 -8.26
CA ALA A 114 6.04 -3.13 -8.21
C ALA A 114 4.77 -4.01 -8.08
N ASN A 115 4.88 -5.28 -8.47
CA ASN A 115 3.80 -6.24 -8.28
C ASN A 115 3.74 -6.68 -6.80
N PRO A 116 2.67 -6.37 -6.05
CA PRO A 116 2.56 -6.76 -4.64
C PRO A 116 2.48 -8.28 -4.44
N PHE A 117 2.04 -9.03 -5.44
CA PHE A 117 1.92 -10.49 -5.37
C PHE A 117 3.24 -11.23 -5.59
N ALA A 118 4.28 -10.55 -6.09
CA ALA A 118 5.55 -11.20 -6.45
C ALA A 118 6.35 -11.67 -5.23
N ALA A 119 6.21 -10.98 -4.09
CA ALA A 119 6.90 -11.33 -2.85
C ALA A 119 6.18 -12.44 -2.04
N MET A 120 4.94 -12.78 -2.40
CA MET A 120 4.12 -13.74 -1.67
C MET A 120 4.19 -15.11 -2.35
N LYS A 121 4.44 -16.15 -1.55
CA LYS A 121 4.51 -17.54 -2.02
C LYS A 121 3.63 -18.43 -1.18
N LEU A 122 3.08 -19.46 -1.82
CA LEU A 122 2.40 -20.56 -1.19
C LEU A 122 3.41 -21.53 -0.57
N THR A 123 2.97 -22.41 0.33
CA THR A 123 3.84 -23.35 1.06
C THR A 123 4.53 -24.36 0.16
N ASP A 124 4.00 -24.61 -1.04
CA ASP A 124 4.62 -25.42 -2.10
C ASP A 124 5.69 -24.65 -2.92
N GLY A 125 5.86 -23.34 -2.65
CA GLY A 125 6.79 -22.45 -3.34
C GLY A 125 6.19 -21.70 -4.53
N THR A 126 4.93 -21.96 -4.89
CA THR A 126 4.24 -21.29 -5.99
C THR A 126 4.08 -19.79 -5.67
N PRO A 127 4.56 -18.89 -6.54
CA PRO A 127 4.40 -17.45 -6.32
C PRO A 127 2.95 -17.03 -6.57
N LEU A 128 2.40 -16.16 -5.71
CA LEU A 128 1.03 -15.69 -5.86
C LEU A 128 0.84 -14.93 -7.18
N SER A 129 1.89 -14.27 -7.67
CA SER A 129 1.90 -13.61 -8.98
C SER A 129 1.73 -14.53 -10.19
N SER A 130 1.87 -15.86 -10.06
CA SER A 130 1.55 -16.79 -11.15
C SER A 130 0.07 -17.19 -11.18
N ILE A 131 -0.67 -16.89 -10.11
CA ILE A 131 -2.09 -17.23 -9.97
C ILE A 131 -2.95 -15.98 -10.19
N VAL A 132 -2.51 -14.86 -9.62
CA VAL A 132 -3.26 -13.60 -9.64
C VAL A 132 -2.93 -12.81 -10.91
N LYS A 133 -3.96 -12.49 -11.69
CA LYS A 133 -3.81 -11.63 -12.87
C LYS A 133 -3.71 -10.17 -12.49
N MET A 134 -2.95 -9.43 -13.29
CA MET A 134 -2.85 -7.98 -13.21
C MET A 134 -3.27 -7.36 -14.53
N TYR A 135 -4.00 -6.27 -14.43
CA TYR A 135 -4.43 -5.42 -15.54
C TYR A 135 -3.95 -3.99 -15.30
N ASP A 136 -4.04 -3.14 -16.29
CA ASP A 136 -3.85 -1.70 -16.18
C ASP A 136 -5.14 -0.97 -16.52
N TRP A 137 -5.54 -0.06 -15.63
CA TRP A 137 -6.81 0.66 -15.76
C TRP A 137 -6.92 1.44 -17.06
N VAL A 138 -5.82 2.03 -17.54
CA VAL A 138 -5.83 2.90 -18.72
C VAL A 138 -5.57 2.10 -19.99
N SER A 139 -4.55 1.25 -20.02
CA SER A 139 -4.23 0.52 -21.26
C SER A 139 -5.20 -0.59 -21.59
N ASP A 140 -5.83 -1.20 -20.58
CA ASP A 140 -6.70 -2.36 -20.75
C ASP A 140 -8.20 -2.00 -20.67
N ASP A 141 -8.54 -0.70 -20.80
CA ASP A 141 -9.91 -0.18 -20.72
C ASP A 141 -10.66 -0.64 -19.45
N GLY A 142 -10.11 -0.31 -18.27
CA GLY A 142 -10.66 -0.76 -16.99
C GLY A 142 -12.10 -0.35 -16.73
N ARG A 143 -12.57 0.75 -17.34
CA ARG A 143 -13.98 1.15 -17.26
C ARG A 143 -14.90 0.18 -18.00
N GLY A 144 -14.45 -0.41 -19.11
CA GLY A 144 -15.19 -1.42 -19.84
C GLY A 144 -15.10 -2.81 -19.20
N ASN A 145 -13.95 -3.13 -18.60
CA ASN A 145 -13.58 -4.51 -18.31
C ASN A 145 -13.46 -4.88 -16.82
N LEU A 146 -13.53 -3.94 -15.87
CA LEU A 146 -13.34 -4.26 -14.44
C LEU A 146 -14.34 -5.32 -13.93
N GLY A 147 -15.59 -5.29 -14.37
CA GLY A 147 -16.60 -6.29 -14.01
C GLY A 147 -16.20 -7.69 -14.48
N ASP A 148 -15.69 -7.80 -15.71
CA ASP A 148 -15.22 -9.06 -16.29
C ASP A 148 -13.96 -9.56 -15.57
N TRP A 149 -13.03 -8.67 -15.21
CA TRP A 149 -11.83 -9.04 -14.45
C TRP A 149 -12.16 -9.57 -13.06
N VAL A 150 -13.18 -9.00 -12.42
CA VAL A 150 -13.68 -9.45 -11.11
C VAL A 150 -14.29 -10.84 -11.22
N GLU A 151 -15.12 -11.08 -12.24
CA GLU A 151 -15.72 -12.41 -12.45
C GLU A 151 -14.66 -13.45 -12.84
N GLU A 152 -13.74 -13.09 -13.73
CA GLU A 152 -12.64 -13.95 -14.16
C GLU A 152 -11.75 -14.35 -12.97
N ALA A 153 -11.43 -13.40 -12.08
CA ALA A 153 -10.67 -13.68 -10.87
C ALA A 153 -11.44 -14.63 -9.93
N TYR A 154 -12.75 -14.42 -9.78
CA TYR A 154 -13.60 -15.30 -8.99
C TYR A 154 -13.60 -16.73 -9.54
N GLU A 155 -13.85 -16.91 -10.83
CA GLU A 155 -13.85 -18.22 -11.49
C GLU A 155 -12.49 -18.91 -11.41
N ALA A 156 -11.40 -18.16 -11.61
CA ALA A 156 -10.05 -18.68 -11.49
C ALA A 156 -9.75 -19.16 -10.05
N ARG A 157 -10.25 -18.45 -9.03
CA ARG A 157 -10.11 -18.86 -7.63
C ARG A 157 -10.97 -20.08 -7.28
N ASP A 158 -12.21 -20.12 -7.77
CA ASP A 158 -13.14 -21.24 -7.54
C ASP A 158 -12.64 -22.54 -8.19
N ALA A 159 -12.02 -22.43 -9.37
CA ALA A 159 -11.42 -23.55 -10.09
C ALA A 159 -10.03 -23.95 -9.59
N TYR A 160 -9.41 -23.17 -8.70
CA TYR A 160 -8.04 -23.42 -8.22
C TYR A 160 -8.02 -24.56 -7.20
N ASP A 161 -7.40 -25.68 -7.56
CA ASP A 161 -7.28 -26.90 -6.75
C ASP A 161 -5.90 -27.09 -6.08
N GLY A 162 -5.02 -26.09 -6.21
CA GLY A 162 -3.66 -26.11 -5.66
C GLY A 162 -3.55 -25.76 -4.17
N GLU A 163 -2.31 -25.61 -3.70
CA GLU A 163 -2.02 -25.18 -2.33
C GLU A 163 -2.53 -23.76 -2.08
N THR A 164 -3.16 -23.53 -0.93
CA THR A 164 -3.74 -22.22 -0.59
C THR A 164 -3.10 -21.58 0.62
N ASN A 165 -2.29 -22.32 1.38
CA ASN A 165 -1.58 -21.79 2.52
C ASN A 165 -0.42 -20.92 2.05
N LEU A 166 -0.42 -19.65 2.46
CA LEU A 166 0.71 -18.75 2.23
C LEU A 166 1.85 -19.11 3.18
N MET A 167 3.08 -19.03 2.68
CA MET A 167 4.25 -18.98 3.54
C MET A 167 4.10 -17.78 4.48
N LYS A 168 4.38 -18.01 5.77
CA LYS A 168 4.47 -16.92 6.74
C LYS A 168 5.45 -15.91 6.19
N ALA A 169 5.09 -14.63 6.24
CA ALA A 169 6.05 -13.57 6.01
C ALA A 169 7.23 -13.86 6.95
N GLU A 170 8.42 -14.08 6.39
CA GLU A 170 9.62 -14.05 7.20
C GLU A 170 9.59 -12.69 7.88
N VAL A 171 9.62 -12.69 9.22
CA VAL A 171 9.67 -11.46 9.98
C VAL A 171 10.97 -10.79 9.55
N ALA A 172 10.89 -9.84 8.61
CA ALA A 172 11.99 -8.94 8.36
C ALA A 172 12.31 -8.38 9.74
N ALA A 173 13.51 -8.68 10.24
CA ALA A 173 13.95 -8.23 11.56
C ALA A 173 13.51 -6.77 11.69
N PRO A 174 12.84 -6.40 12.81
CA PRO A 174 12.22 -5.09 12.92
C PRO A 174 13.23 -4.07 12.45
N PHE A 175 12.87 -3.33 11.41
CA PHE A 175 13.66 -2.20 10.95
C PHE A 175 13.57 -1.22 12.11
N ILE A 176 14.48 -1.38 13.09
CA ILE A 176 14.69 -0.41 14.13
C ILE A 176 14.98 0.85 13.32
N ARG A 177 14.05 1.80 13.34
CA ARG A 177 14.37 3.19 13.03
C ARG A 177 15.39 3.59 14.07
N SER A 178 16.65 3.21 13.88
CA SER A 178 17.77 3.95 14.38
C SER A 178 17.72 5.23 13.58
N THR A 179 16.88 6.17 14.00
CA THR A 179 17.24 7.57 13.82
C THR A 179 18.64 7.65 14.40
N PRO A 180 19.69 7.92 13.61
CA PRO A 180 20.98 8.22 14.21
C PRO A 180 20.70 9.39 15.14
N VAL A 181 20.87 9.17 16.45
CA VAL A 181 20.94 10.28 17.40
C VAL A 181 22.09 11.13 16.84
N PRO A 182 21.84 12.40 16.46
CA PRO A 182 22.91 13.24 15.97
C PRO A 182 23.98 13.27 17.06
N GLU A 183 25.16 12.81 16.70
CA GLU A 183 26.33 12.88 17.55
C GLU A 183 26.47 14.34 18.00
N PRO A 184 26.59 14.64 19.31
CA PRO A 184 26.66 16.01 19.78
C PRO A 184 27.83 16.68 19.08
N ALA A 185 27.55 17.76 18.32
CA ALA A 185 28.56 18.51 17.60
C ALA A 185 29.66 18.91 18.58
N VAL A 186 30.84 18.31 18.41
CA VAL A 186 32.04 18.70 19.13
C VAL A 186 32.41 20.09 18.62
N LEU A 187 32.03 21.12 19.37
CA LEU A 187 32.49 22.48 19.13
C LEU A 187 34.03 22.45 19.17
N PRO A 188 34.74 22.99 18.16
CA PRO A 188 36.18 23.09 18.24
C PRO A 188 36.56 23.91 19.49
N ALA A 189 37.49 23.39 20.27
CA ALA A 189 38.00 24.05 21.47
C ALA A 189 38.44 25.47 21.09
N ALA A 190 37.89 26.47 21.79
CA ALA A 190 38.28 27.86 21.62
C ALA A 190 39.79 27.99 21.89
N GLU A 191 40.53 28.48 20.91
CA GLU A 191 41.94 28.83 21.09
C GLU A 191 42.06 29.87 22.23
N PRO A 192 43.07 29.75 23.10
CA PRO A 192 43.26 30.72 24.17
C PRO A 192 43.51 32.11 23.58
N ALA A 193 42.65 33.07 23.94
CA ALA A 193 42.74 34.45 23.52
C ALA A 193 44.12 35.04 23.88
N VAL A 194 44.95 35.29 22.88
CA VAL A 194 46.22 36.01 23.03
C VAL A 194 45.90 37.49 23.25
N ILE A 195 45.87 37.93 24.50
CA ILE A 195 45.76 39.35 24.86
C ILE A 195 47.06 40.04 24.43
N ARG A 196 47.05 40.71 23.28
CA ARG A 196 48.14 41.61 22.88
C ARG A 196 47.98 42.92 23.65
N LYS A 197 48.95 43.25 24.52
CA LYS A 197 49.03 44.56 25.16
C LYS A 197 49.15 45.66 24.08
N PRO A 198 48.39 46.76 24.17
CA PRO A 198 48.55 47.86 23.24
C PRO A 198 49.94 48.51 23.39
N ALA A 199 50.55 48.88 22.27
CA ALA A 199 51.80 49.62 22.25
C ALA A 199 51.55 51.07 22.68
N GLU A 200 52.29 51.56 23.67
CA GLU A 200 52.30 52.96 24.09
C GLU A 200 53.13 53.80 23.10
N PRO A 201 52.61 54.89 22.50
CA PRO A 201 53.45 55.79 21.74
C PRO A 201 53.16 57.26 22.08
N TRP A 202 53.64 57.74 23.23
CA TRP A 202 54.16 59.12 23.37
C TRP A 202 54.73 59.38 24.79
N ALA A 203 56.01 59.05 24.97
CA ALA A 203 56.86 59.71 25.95
C ALA A 203 57.85 60.60 25.18
N ARG A 204 57.53 61.90 25.10
CA ARG A 204 58.46 63.04 25.03
C ARG A 204 57.68 64.35 25.04
#